data_AF-A0A918P2E1-F1
#
_entry.id   AF-A0A918P2E1-F1
#
_cell.length_a   1.000
_cell.length_b   1.000
_cell.length_c   1.000
_cell.angle_alpha   90.00
_cell.angle_beta   90.00
_cell.angle_gamma   90.00
#
_symmetry.space_group_name_H-M   'P 1'
#
loop_
_entity.id
_entity.type
_entity.pdbx_description
1 polymer ?
#
loop_
_entity_poly.entity_id
_entity_poly.type
_entity_poly.pdbx_seq_one_letter_code
_entity_poly.pdbx_strand_id
1 'polypeptide(L)'
;MYATFLQPLLRPRQNARRSLGIVYEPIGPRRARQDLAREKAKRESARALRARTGRDESADELLEAQKARSQDVARASGQGVVRLTSVLAVTVTDLGELETACVELQADAAASGLELRRMWGAQDVGFAAAALPLGQGLPDRRIRF
;
A
#
# COMPACT_ATOMS: atom_id res chain seq x y z
N MET A 1 9.35 13.39 13.91
CA MET A 1 9.58 12.97 12.52
C MET A 1 8.41 13.51 11.71
N TYR A 2 8.62 14.57 10.93
CA TYR A 2 7.57 15.13 10.09
C TYR A 2 7.30 14.20 8.91
N ALA A 3 6.03 14.07 8.49
CA ALA A 3 5.63 13.29 7.31
C ALA A 3 6.00 14.03 6.00
N THR A 4 7.24 14.50 5.88
CA THR A 4 7.72 15.30 4.74
C THR A 4 7.72 14.50 3.44
N PHE A 5 7.77 13.17 3.50
CA PHE A 5 7.74 12.34 2.29
C PHE A 5 6.43 12.50 1.49
N LEU A 6 5.30 12.86 2.12
CA LEU A 6 4.02 13.10 1.43
C LEU A 6 3.87 14.54 0.91
N GLN A 7 4.79 15.44 1.26
CA GLN A 7 4.70 16.84 0.90
C GLN A 7 4.57 17.08 -0.63
N PRO A 8 5.28 16.37 -1.52
CA PRO A 8 5.11 16.53 -2.97
C PRO A 8 3.68 16.21 -3.45
N LEU A 9 2.99 15.28 -2.79
CA LEU A 9 1.62 14.90 -3.15
C LEU A 9 0.58 15.93 -2.68
N LEU A 10 0.80 16.53 -1.50
CA LEU A 10 -0.17 17.37 -0.81
C LEU A 10 0.00 18.88 -1.05
N ARG A 11 1.08 19.29 -1.73
CA ARG A 11 1.29 20.70 -2.07
C ARG A 11 0.15 21.21 -2.96
N PRO A 12 -0.37 22.44 -2.73
CA PRO A 12 -1.37 23.04 -3.59
C PRO A 12 -0.89 23.13 -5.05
N ARG A 13 -1.80 22.92 -6.00
CA ARG A 13 -1.57 23.11 -7.43
C ARG A 13 -2.58 24.12 -7.96
N GLN A 14 -2.21 24.86 -9.00
CA GLN A 14 -3.08 25.90 -9.58
C GLN A 14 -4.16 25.31 -10.50
N ASN A 15 -3.80 24.27 -11.24
CA ASN A 15 -4.64 23.55 -12.21
C ASN A 15 -5.50 22.44 -11.59
N ALA A 16 -5.22 22.01 -10.36
CA ALA A 16 -5.87 20.84 -9.78
C ALA A 16 -5.98 20.88 -8.25
N ARG A 17 -7.09 20.35 -7.75
CA ARG A 17 -7.27 19.98 -6.35
C ARG A 17 -6.86 18.53 -6.15
N ARG A 18 -6.08 18.26 -5.11
CA ARG A 18 -5.72 16.90 -4.68
C ARG A 18 -6.28 16.60 -3.30
N SER A 19 -6.71 15.38 -3.08
CA SER A 19 -7.13 14.87 -1.77
C SER A 19 -6.56 13.48 -1.52
N LEU A 20 -6.15 13.21 -0.29
CA LEU A 20 -5.57 11.94 0.12
C LEU A 20 -6.35 11.39 1.33
N GLY A 21 -7.00 10.25 1.13
CA GLY A 21 -7.57 9.44 2.19
C GLY A 21 -6.58 8.35 2.60
N ILE A 22 -6.31 8.20 3.90
CA ILE A 22 -5.52 7.09 4.44
C ILE A 22 -6.35 6.34 5.45
N VAL A 23 -6.55 5.05 5.22
CA VAL A 23 -7.30 4.17 6.10
C VAL A 23 -6.33 3.23 6.80
N TYR A 24 -6.40 3.23 8.13
CA TYR A 24 -5.66 2.34 9.01
C TYR A 24 -6.64 1.32 9.60
N GLU A 25 -6.40 0.03 9.38
CA GLU A 25 -7.14 -1.05 10.03
C GLU A 25 -6.19 -1.81 10.96
N PRO A 26 -6.27 -1.57 12.29
CA PRO A 26 -5.51 -2.35 13.26
C PRO A 26 -5.94 -3.82 13.25
N ILE A 27 -4.96 -4.72 13.19
CA ILE A 27 -5.20 -6.16 13.24
C ILE A 27 -5.04 -6.64 14.68
N GLY A 28 -6.11 -7.23 15.24
CA GLY A 28 -6.09 -7.80 16.58
C GLY A 28 -4.99 -8.87 16.75
N PRO A 29 -4.33 -8.98 17.92
CA PRO A 29 -3.16 -9.84 18.12
C PRO A 29 -3.37 -11.30 17.72
N ARG A 30 -4.57 -11.86 17.97
CA ARG A 30 -4.93 -13.24 17.60
C ARG A 30 -4.95 -13.44 16.08
N ARG A 31 -5.65 -12.58 15.34
CA ARG A 31 -5.71 -12.62 13.86
C ARG A 31 -4.31 -12.46 13.27
N ALA A 32 -3.57 -11.48 13.81
CA ALA A 32 -2.19 -11.24 13.42
C ALA A 32 -1.32 -12.51 13.54
N ARG A 33 -1.34 -13.21 14.68
CA ARG A 33 -0.57 -14.45 14.90
C ARG A 33 -0.97 -15.56 13.93
N GLN A 34 -2.26 -15.74 13.68
CA GLN A 34 -2.77 -16.75 12.75
C GLN A 34 -2.30 -16.49 11.31
N ASP A 35 -2.42 -15.24 10.84
CA ASP A 35 -1.98 -14.85 9.50
C ASP A 35 -0.48 -15.08 9.33
N LEU A 36 0.32 -14.74 10.34
CA LEU A 36 1.76 -14.95 10.31
C LEU A 36 2.13 -16.45 10.28
N ALA A 37 1.48 -17.27 11.10
CA ALA A 37 1.74 -18.71 11.11
C ALA A 37 1.45 -19.33 9.73
N ARG A 38 0.36 -18.90 9.07
CA ARG A 38 0.02 -19.33 7.70
C ARG A 38 1.07 -18.88 6.69
N GLU A 39 1.50 -17.62 6.72
CA GLU A 39 2.53 -17.10 5.82
C GLU A 39 3.89 -17.78 6.03
N LYS A 40 4.28 -18.08 7.27
CA LYS A 40 5.51 -18.84 7.58
C LYS A 40 5.45 -20.25 7.00
N ALA A 41 4.38 -20.98 7.27
CA ALA A 41 4.20 -22.34 6.75
C ALA A 41 4.24 -22.37 5.21
N LYS A 42 3.60 -21.38 4.55
CA LYS A 42 3.64 -21.25 3.09
C LYS A 42 5.06 -21.01 2.57
N ARG A 43 5.83 -20.13 3.20
CA ARG A 43 7.22 -19.84 2.81
C ARG A 43 8.15 -21.02 3.06
N GLU A 44 8.01 -21.71 4.18
CA GLU A 44 8.78 -22.91 4.50
C GLU A 44 8.51 -24.03 3.49
N SER A 45 7.24 -24.26 3.14
CA SER A 45 6.86 -25.22 2.09
C SER A 45 7.47 -24.85 0.73
N ALA A 46 7.39 -23.57 0.34
CA ALA A 46 7.98 -23.09 -0.91
C ALA A 46 9.53 -23.22 -0.91
N ARG A 47 10.20 -23.03 0.23
CA ARG A 47 11.64 -23.26 0.38
C ARG A 47 11.99 -24.74 0.27
N ALA A 48 11.24 -25.62 0.93
CA ALA A 48 11.45 -27.05 0.88
C ALA A 48 11.27 -27.62 -0.54
N LEU A 49 10.26 -27.13 -1.28
CA LEU A 49 10.05 -27.51 -2.67
C LEU A 49 11.22 -27.08 -3.56
N ARG A 50 11.74 -25.84 -3.38
CA ARG A 50 12.89 -25.32 -4.13
C ARG A 50 14.18 -26.09 -3.87
N ALA A 51 14.45 -26.41 -2.60
CA ALA A 51 15.61 -27.22 -2.23
C ALA A 51 15.58 -28.60 -2.90
N ARG A 52 14.39 -29.17 -3.12
CA ARG A 52 14.21 -30.42 -3.87
C ARG A 52 14.38 -30.26 -5.38
N THR A 53 13.98 -29.12 -5.95
CA THR A 53 14.03 -28.88 -7.41
C THR A 53 15.33 -28.21 -7.89
N GLY A 54 16.25 -27.87 -6.99
CA GLY A 54 17.55 -27.27 -7.33
C GLY A 54 17.45 -25.83 -7.84
N ARG A 55 16.39 -25.10 -7.47
CA ARG A 55 16.18 -23.72 -7.90
C ARG A 55 16.77 -22.75 -6.88
N ASP A 56 17.69 -21.91 -7.33
CA ASP A 56 18.32 -20.88 -6.52
C ASP A 56 17.34 -19.77 -6.09
N GLU A 57 17.60 -19.18 -4.93
CA GLU A 57 16.82 -18.07 -4.38
C GLU A 57 17.25 -16.75 -5.03
N SER A 58 16.29 -15.96 -5.50
CA SER A 58 16.58 -14.67 -6.14
C SER A 58 16.91 -13.58 -5.12
N ALA A 59 17.58 -12.50 -5.56
CA ALA A 59 17.91 -11.36 -4.70
C ALA A 59 16.67 -10.69 -4.08
N ASP A 60 15.58 -10.59 -4.86
CA ASP A 60 14.30 -10.04 -4.39
C ASP A 60 13.68 -10.91 -3.28
N GLU A 61 13.77 -12.24 -3.41
CA GLU A 61 13.27 -13.17 -2.39
C GLU A 61 14.06 -13.07 -1.09
N LEU A 62 15.38 -12.92 -1.16
CA LEU A 62 16.24 -12.69 0.00
C LEU A 62 15.84 -11.40 0.73
N LEU A 63 15.63 -10.32 -0.04
CA LEU A 63 15.19 -9.04 0.51
C LEU A 63 13.82 -9.14 1.19
N GLU A 64 12.85 -9.81 0.55
CA GLU A 64 11.53 -10.05 1.13
C GLU A 64 11.60 -10.91 2.40
N ALA A 65 12.48 -11.91 2.45
CA ALA A 65 12.71 -12.70 3.65
C ALA A 65 13.30 -11.87 4.80
N GLN A 66 14.23 -10.96 4.51
CA GLN A 66 14.79 -10.05 5.50
C GLN A 66 13.73 -9.07 6.04
N LYS A 67 12.92 -8.49 5.17
CA LYS A 67 11.78 -7.62 5.57
C LYS A 67 10.78 -8.38 6.44
N ALA A 68 10.46 -9.61 6.09
CA ALA A 68 9.57 -10.45 6.91
C ALA A 68 10.15 -10.71 8.31
N ARG A 69 11.45 -10.96 8.40
CA ARG A 69 12.12 -11.20 9.68
C ARG A 69 12.12 -9.95 10.56
N SER A 70 12.35 -8.76 9.99
CA SER A 70 12.29 -7.52 10.76
C SER A 70 10.87 -7.22 11.26
N GLN A 71 9.84 -7.48 10.45
CA GLN A 71 8.44 -7.37 10.86
C GLN A 71 8.09 -8.34 12.00
N ASP A 72 8.62 -9.56 11.97
CA ASP A 72 8.44 -10.53 13.05
C ASP A 72 9.05 -10.06 14.37
N VAL A 73 10.27 -9.52 14.34
CA VAL A 73 10.95 -8.99 15.52
C VAL A 73 10.18 -7.79 16.08
N ALA A 74 9.78 -6.86 15.21
CA ALA A 74 8.96 -5.71 15.58
C ALA A 74 7.67 -6.13 16.29
N ARG A 75 6.95 -7.12 15.73
CA ARG A 75 5.76 -7.66 16.39
C ARG A 75 6.08 -8.33 17.72
N ALA A 76 7.14 -9.13 17.80
CA ALA A 76 7.55 -9.80 19.04
C ALA A 76 7.88 -8.78 20.15
N SER A 77 8.41 -7.61 19.79
CA SER A 77 8.61 -6.47 20.69
C SER A 77 7.32 -5.72 21.09
N GLY A 78 6.15 -6.21 20.68
CA GLY A 78 4.85 -5.65 21.05
C GLY A 78 4.28 -4.64 20.04
N GLN A 79 4.90 -4.44 18.87
CA GLN A 79 4.32 -3.55 17.86
C GLN A 79 3.04 -4.16 17.27
N GLY A 80 1.99 -3.33 17.20
CA GLY A 80 0.73 -3.68 16.55
C GLY A 80 0.92 -3.87 15.05
N VAL A 81 0.08 -4.72 14.44
CA VAL A 81 0.03 -4.87 12.99
C VAL A 81 -1.16 -4.09 12.46
N VAL A 82 -0.94 -3.34 11.39
CA VAL A 82 -1.96 -2.50 10.76
C VAL A 82 -1.99 -2.78 9.26
N ARG A 83 -3.19 -2.83 8.67
CA ARG A 83 -3.34 -2.69 7.22
C ARG A 83 -3.50 -1.21 6.92
N LEU A 84 -2.67 -0.73 6.01
CA LEU A 84 -2.72 0.63 5.51
C LEU A 84 -3.22 0.58 4.06
N THR A 85 -4.11 1.48 3.69
CA THR A 85 -4.35 1.79 2.28
C THR A 85 -4.54 3.28 2.14
N SER A 86 -4.00 3.82 1.05
CA SER A 86 -4.15 5.22 0.70
C SER A 86 -4.84 5.32 -0.65
N VAL A 87 -5.79 6.24 -0.76
CA VAL A 87 -6.48 6.57 -2.01
C VAL A 87 -6.28 8.05 -2.25
N LEU A 88 -5.89 8.41 -3.47
CA LEU A 88 -5.64 9.78 -3.85
C LEU A 88 -6.53 10.14 -5.04
N ALA A 89 -7.19 11.29 -4.95
CA ALA A 89 -7.99 11.85 -6.03
C ALA A 89 -7.37 13.16 -6.51
N VAL A 90 -7.44 13.38 -7.82
CA VAL A 90 -7.12 14.63 -8.49
C VAL A 90 -8.38 15.12 -9.19
N THR A 91 -8.71 16.39 -9.00
CA THR A 91 -9.90 17.03 -9.56
C THR A 91 -9.48 18.33 -10.21
N VAL A 92 -9.93 18.54 -11.43
CA VAL A 92 -9.66 19.75 -12.23
C VAL A 92 -10.98 20.45 -12.53
N THR A 93 -10.92 21.75 -12.81
CA THR A 93 -12.08 22.53 -13.26
C THR A 93 -12.20 22.56 -14.78
N ASP A 94 -11.09 22.39 -15.49
CA ASP A 94 -11.04 22.22 -16.95
C ASP A 94 -10.59 20.80 -17.29
N LEU A 95 -11.36 20.10 -18.12
CA LEU A 95 -11.04 18.74 -18.56
C LEU A 95 -9.70 18.68 -19.31
N GLY A 96 -9.33 19.73 -20.04
CA GLY A 96 -8.05 19.82 -20.75
C GLY A 96 -6.82 19.72 -19.83
N GLU A 97 -6.98 20.03 -18.54
CA GLU A 97 -5.90 19.99 -17.55
C GLU A 97 -5.74 18.62 -16.87
N LEU A 98 -6.72 17.71 -17.01
CA LEU A 98 -6.76 16.46 -16.25
C LEU A 98 -5.54 15.58 -16.51
N GLU A 99 -5.13 15.44 -17.77
CA GLU A 99 -3.98 14.62 -18.14
C GLU A 99 -2.69 15.19 -17.56
N THR A 100 -2.47 16.49 -17.72
CA THR A 100 -1.34 17.22 -17.13
C THR A 100 -1.31 17.03 -15.61
N ALA A 101 -2.43 17.24 -14.92
CA ALA A 101 -2.53 17.08 -13.47
C ALA A 101 -2.21 15.64 -13.01
N CYS A 102 -2.59 14.63 -13.80
CA CYS A 102 -2.27 13.23 -13.53
C CYS A 102 -0.77 12.93 -13.72
N VAL A 103 -0.14 13.47 -14.77
CA VAL A 103 1.31 13.32 -15.00
C VAL A 103 2.10 13.97 -13.88
N GLU A 104 1.73 15.19 -13.49
CA GLU A 104 2.36 15.90 -12.38
C GLU A 104 2.24 15.12 -11.06
N LEU A 105 1.08 14.49 -10.83
CA LEU A 105 0.84 13.67 -9.65
C LEU A 105 1.70 12.39 -9.65
N GLN A 106 1.85 11.74 -10.81
CA GLN A 106 2.75 10.58 -10.95
C GLN A 106 4.21 10.97 -10.70
N ALA A 107 4.66 12.12 -11.20
CA ALA A 107 6.01 12.62 -10.95
C ALA A 107 6.22 12.92 -9.44
N ASP A 108 5.26 13.55 -8.78
CA ASP A 108 5.32 13.82 -7.35
C ASP A 108 5.35 12.53 -6.52
N ALA A 109 4.58 11.51 -6.90
CA ALA A 109 4.61 10.21 -6.24
C ALA A 109 5.97 9.51 -6.40
N ALA A 110 6.54 9.53 -7.60
CA ALA A 110 7.86 8.97 -7.86
C ALA A 110 8.94 9.67 -7.01
N ALA A 111 8.89 10.99 -6.87
CA ALA A 111 9.79 11.76 -6.00
C ALA A 111 9.65 11.39 -4.52
N SER A 112 8.46 10.93 -4.10
CA SER A 112 8.17 10.40 -2.77
C SER A 112 8.49 8.91 -2.61
N GLY A 113 9.02 8.23 -3.64
CA GLY A 113 9.25 6.78 -3.62
C GLY A 113 7.96 5.95 -3.61
N LEU A 114 6.86 6.52 -4.11
CA LEU A 114 5.54 5.91 -4.13
C LEU A 114 5.15 5.52 -5.57
N GLU A 115 4.54 4.36 -5.70
CA GLU A 115 3.95 3.90 -6.96
C GLU A 115 2.43 4.10 -6.90
N LEU A 116 1.88 4.79 -7.90
CA LEU A 116 0.43 5.00 -8.01
C LEU A 116 -0.20 3.98 -8.96
N ARG A 117 -1.37 3.48 -8.57
CA ARG A 117 -2.20 2.61 -9.40
C ARG A 117 -3.51 3.30 -9.73
N ARG A 118 -3.80 3.45 -11.03
CA ARG A 118 -5.05 4.08 -11.49
C ARG A 118 -6.26 3.16 -11.21
N MET A 119 -7.33 3.75 -10.67
CA MET A 119 -8.61 3.07 -10.42
C MET A 119 -9.51 3.19 -11.66
N TRP A 120 -9.22 2.40 -12.69
CA TRP A 120 -10.02 2.38 -13.92
C TRP A 120 -11.44 1.90 -13.65
N GLY A 121 -12.42 2.68 -14.09
CA GLY A 121 -13.86 2.35 -13.97
C GLY A 121 -14.42 2.41 -12.55
N ALA A 122 -13.68 2.96 -11.59
CA ALA A 122 -14.09 3.12 -10.19
C ALA A 122 -13.73 4.52 -9.68
N GLN A 123 -13.80 5.53 -10.55
CA GLN A 123 -13.39 6.91 -10.25
C GLN A 123 -14.28 7.56 -9.19
N ASP A 124 -15.58 7.26 -9.21
CA ASP A 124 -16.58 7.68 -8.22
C ASP A 124 -16.28 7.14 -6.82
N VAL A 125 -16.04 5.83 -6.71
CA VAL A 125 -15.67 5.16 -5.45
C VAL A 125 -14.31 5.66 -4.96
N GLY A 126 -13.35 5.81 -5.86
CA GLY A 126 -12.02 6.34 -5.54
C GLY A 126 -12.08 7.78 -5.02
N PHE A 127 -12.89 8.64 -5.66
CA PHE A 127 -13.12 10.00 -5.21
C PHE A 127 -13.78 10.03 -3.83
N ALA A 128 -14.84 9.25 -3.61
CA ALA A 128 -15.50 9.17 -2.31
C ALA A 128 -14.52 8.72 -1.21
N ALA A 129 -13.70 7.69 -1.47
CA ALA A 129 -12.72 7.20 -0.49
C ALA A 129 -11.57 8.19 -0.21
N ALA A 130 -11.16 9.00 -1.18
CA ALA A 130 -10.05 9.93 -1.04
C ALA A 130 -10.45 11.32 -0.52
N ALA A 131 -11.64 11.80 -0.89
CA ALA A 131 -12.07 13.18 -0.66
C ALA A 131 -13.13 13.31 0.45
N LEU A 132 -13.85 12.24 0.78
CA LEU A 132 -14.95 12.28 1.73
C LEU A 132 -14.63 11.41 2.96
N PRO A 133 -14.84 11.91 4.20
CA PRO A 133 -14.54 11.16 5.43
C PRO A 133 -15.68 10.18 5.76
N LEU A 134 -16.06 9.31 4.83
CA LEU A 134 -17.21 8.40 4.95
C LEU A 134 -16.95 7.15 5.80
N GLY A 135 -15.76 7.01 6.38
CA GLY A 135 -15.41 5.89 7.26
C GLY A 135 -15.45 4.52 6.58
N GLN A 136 -15.28 4.46 5.25
CA GLN A 136 -15.29 3.20 4.51
C GLN A 136 -14.04 2.39 4.90
N GLY A 137 -14.25 1.28 5.62
CA GLY A 137 -13.19 0.37 6.03
C GLY A 137 -12.53 -0.33 4.85
N LEU A 138 -11.39 -0.98 5.10
CA LEU A 138 -10.73 -1.76 4.06
C LEU A 138 -11.52 -3.03 3.76
N PRO A 139 -11.67 -3.43 2.49
CA PRO A 139 -12.28 -4.71 2.17
C PRO A 139 -11.44 -5.84 2.78
N ASP A 140 -12.10 -6.95 3.09
CA ASP A 140 -11.38 -8.15 3.48
C ASP A 140 -10.40 -8.57 2.38
N ARG A 141 -9.23 -9.05 2.81
CA ARG A 141 -8.18 -9.47 1.89
C ARG A 141 -8.70 -10.65 1.08
N ARG A 142 -9.01 -10.44 -0.21
CA ARG A 142 -9.35 -11.54 -1.11
C ARG A 142 -8.18 -12.52 -1.11
N ILE A 143 -8.43 -13.75 -0.66
CA ILE A 143 -7.46 -14.83 -0.77
C ILE A 143 -7.31 -15.12 -2.25
N ARG A 144 -6.13 -14.83 -2.80
CA ARG A 144 -5.79 -15.23 -4.17
C ARG A 144 -5.62 -16.75 -4.14
N PHE A 145 -6.55 -17.47 -4.78
CA PHE A 145 -6.42 -18.89 -5.07
C PHE A 145 -5.30 -19.09 -6.11
#